data_AF-A0A2G9G0I3-F1
#
_entry.id   AF-A0A2G9G0I3-F1
#
_cell.length_a   1.000
_cell.length_b   1.000
_cell.length_c   1.000
_cell.angle_alpha   90.00
_cell.angle_beta   90.00
_cell.angle_gamma   90.00
#
_symmetry.space_group_name_H-M   'P 1'
#
loop_
_entity.id
_entity.type
_entity.pdbx_description
1 polymer ?
#
loop_
_entity_poly.entity_id
_entity_poly.type
_entity_poly.pdbx_seq_one_letter_code
_entity_poly.pdbx_strand_id
1 'polypeptide(L)'
;MIMEALDALKQTEGANKSSISKYMESKYGEMPPGHSDLLSHHLTRMKESGELFFIKNNYIKPGPDAPVKRGRGRPPKPKEPLPLGAEVPAPRPRGRPKKDPNAPPAPKKPKLPAGPPSISKTGRPRGRPRKVNPQPLQDGFEA
;
A
#
# COMPACT_ATOMS: atom_id res chain seq x y z
N MET A 1 -1.73 18.83 -17.41
CA MET A 1 -0.29 18.69 -17.72
C MET A 1 0.12 17.25 -17.94
N ILE A 2 0.13 16.37 -16.92
CA ILE A 2 0.64 14.99 -17.11
C ILE A 2 -0.18 14.18 -18.12
N MET A 3 -1.52 14.21 -18.04
CA MET A 3 -2.37 13.48 -19.01
C MET A 3 -2.15 13.95 -20.45
N GLU A 4 -2.02 15.27 -20.64
CA GLU A 4 -1.74 15.86 -21.94
C GLU A 4 -0.35 15.45 -22.47
N ALA A 5 0.65 15.35 -21.60
CA ALA A 5 1.95 14.83 -21.95
C ALA A 5 1.89 13.37 -22.41
N LEU A 6 1.13 12.53 -21.72
CA LEU A 6 0.91 11.13 -22.12
C LEU A 6 0.16 11.03 -23.46
N ASP A 7 -0.89 11.84 -23.64
CA ASP A 7 -1.69 11.88 -24.87
C ASP A 7 -0.89 12.42 -26.07
N ALA A 8 0.12 13.26 -25.85
CA ALA A 8 1.00 13.76 -26.90
C ALA A 8 2.16 12.81 -27.22
N LEU A 9 2.75 12.16 -26.21
CA LEU A 9 3.87 11.23 -26.39
C LEU A 9 3.43 9.92 -27.06
N LYS A 10 2.16 9.49 -26.90
CA LYS A 10 1.52 8.32 -27.55
C LYS A 10 2.41 7.06 -27.62
N GLN A 11 3.26 6.86 -26.62
CA GLN A 11 4.18 5.72 -26.57
C GLN A 11 3.38 4.43 -26.28
N THR A 12 3.67 3.37 -27.02
CA THR A 12 2.98 2.07 -26.90
C THR A 12 3.09 1.46 -25.50
N GLU A 13 4.24 1.63 -24.85
CA GLU A 13 4.47 1.16 -23.48
C GLU A 13 4.22 2.24 -22.41
N GLY A 14 3.69 3.40 -22.78
CA GLY A 14 3.56 4.58 -21.91
C GLY A 14 4.82 5.43 -21.86
N ALA A 15 4.79 6.50 -21.04
CA ALA A 15 5.90 7.44 -20.93
C ALA A 15 6.58 7.36 -19.57
N ASN A 16 7.91 7.51 -19.56
CA ASN A 16 8.69 7.59 -18.33
C ASN A 16 8.67 9.02 -17.75
N LYS A 17 9.08 9.15 -16.48
CA LYS A 17 9.10 10.43 -15.75
C LYS A 17 9.91 11.51 -16.49
N SER A 18 11.06 11.16 -17.04
CA SER A 18 11.95 12.10 -17.74
C SER A 18 11.35 12.60 -19.06
N SER A 19 10.68 11.73 -19.82
CA SER A 19 9.98 12.08 -21.05
C SER A 19 8.84 13.05 -20.77
N ILE A 20 8.10 12.82 -19.67
CA ILE A 20 7.03 13.71 -19.23
C ILE A 20 7.60 15.08 -18.81
N SER A 21 8.68 15.11 -18.01
CA SER A 21 9.36 16.36 -17.61
C SER A 21 9.80 17.17 -18.83
N LYS A 22 10.50 16.53 -19.78
CA LYS A 22 10.98 17.16 -21.01
C LYS A 22 9.84 17.71 -21.86
N TYR A 23 8.76 16.95 -22.00
CA TYR A 23 7.57 17.43 -22.73
C TYR A 23 6.98 18.67 -22.06
N MET A 24 6.85 18.66 -20.73
CA MET A 24 6.31 19.79 -19.98
C MET A 24 7.20 21.03 -20.11
N GLU A 25 8.51 20.90 -19.98
CA GLU A 25 9.48 21.97 -20.21
C GLU A 25 9.40 22.52 -21.64
N SER A 26 9.30 21.64 -22.65
CA SER A 26 9.20 22.10 -24.05
C SER A 26 7.88 22.81 -24.37
N LYS A 27 6.79 22.43 -23.71
CA LYS A 27 5.44 22.92 -24.03
C LYS A 27 5.06 24.16 -23.24
N TYR A 28 5.43 24.21 -21.97
CA TYR A 28 5.07 25.29 -21.07
C TYR A 28 6.25 26.23 -20.75
N GLY A 29 7.47 25.90 -21.19
CA GLY A 29 8.66 26.72 -20.99
C GLY A 29 9.35 26.47 -19.66
N GLU A 30 9.81 27.54 -19.00
CA GLU A 30 10.57 27.45 -17.75
C GLU A 30 9.66 27.03 -16.58
N MET A 31 9.97 25.85 -16.02
CA MET A 31 9.21 25.26 -14.92
C MET A 31 9.77 25.70 -13.57
N PRO A 32 8.93 25.77 -12.51
CA PRO A 32 9.37 26.17 -11.19
C PRO A 32 10.48 25.26 -10.63
N PRO A 33 11.39 25.80 -9.80
CA PRO A 33 12.40 25.01 -9.12
C PRO A 33 11.73 23.92 -8.27
N GLY A 34 12.14 22.67 -8.47
CA GLY A 34 11.49 21.50 -7.85
C GLY A 34 10.40 20.83 -8.69
N HIS A 35 10.28 21.17 -9.98
CA HIS A 35 9.35 20.49 -10.89
C HIS A 35 9.45 18.96 -10.85
N SER A 36 10.66 18.42 -10.81
CA SER A 36 10.91 16.97 -10.77
C SER A 36 10.28 16.28 -9.55
N ASP A 37 10.25 16.94 -8.39
CA ASP A 37 9.66 16.42 -7.16
C ASP A 37 8.15 16.54 -7.18
N LEU A 38 7.63 17.69 -7.60
CA LEU A 38 6.19 17.92 -7.77
C LEU A 38 5.59 16.91 -8.77
N LEU A 39 6.31 16.64 -9.86
CA LEU A 39 5.95 15.64 -10.85
C LEU A 39 5.89 14.24 -10.23
N SER A 40 6.87 13.87 -9.40
CA SER A 40 6.89 12.58 -8.70
C SER A 40 5.69 12.41 -7.78
N HIS A 41 5.40 13.45 -6.99
CA HIS A 41 4.30 13.45 -6.06
C HIS A 41 2.97 13.29 -6.79
N HIS A 42 2.78 14.03 -7.89
CA HIS A 42 1.55 13.95 -8.67
C HIS A 42 1.38 12.58 -9.36
N LEU A 43 2.45 12.04 -9.97
CA LEU A 43 2.44 10.70 -10.58
C LEU A 43 2.11 9.61 -9.56
N THR A 44 2.65 9.71 -8.34
CA THR A 44 2.36 8.77 -7.26
C THR A 44 0.90 8.83 -6.85
N ARG A 45 0.36 10.05 -6.67
CA ARG A 45 -1.07 10.25 -6.36
C ARG A 45 -1.98 9.69 -7.44
N MET A 46 -1.66 9.90 -8.72
CA MET A 46 -2.47 9.40 -9.85
C MET A 46 -2.39 7.87 -9.99
N LYS A 47 -1.23 7.28 -9.68
CA LYS A 47 -1.08 5.83 -9.59
C LYS A 47 -1.94 5.25 -8.46
N GLU A 48 -1.98 5.90 -7.31
CA GLU A 48 -2.76 5.46 -6.15
C GLU A 48 -4.27 5.66 -6.33
N SER A 49 -4.69 6.74 -7.00
CA SER A 49 -6.09 6.97 -7.37
C SER A 49 -6.58 6.00 -8.44
N GLY A 50 -5.65 5.37 -9.17
CA GLY A 50 -5.95 4.46 -10.27
C GLY A 50 -6.17 5.16 -11.60
N GLU A 51 -5.80 6.44 -11.71
CA GLU A 51 -5.82 7.21 -12.95
C GLU A 51 -4.65 6.87 -13.88
N LEU A 52 -3.59 6.25 -13.35
CA LEU A 52 -2.43 5.79 -14.13
C LEU A 52 -2.01 4.39 -13.70
N PHE A 53 -1.57 3.58 -14.67
CA PHE A 53 -0.80 2.36 -14.40
C PHE A 53 0.69 2.65 -14.48
N PHE A 54 1.44 2.02 -13.59
CA PHE A 54 2.90 2.08 -13.59
C PHE A 54 3.45 0.69 -13.90
N ILE A 55 4.02 0.53 -15.08
CA ILE A 55 4.54 -0.75 -15.59
C ILE A 55 5.98 -0.53 -16.04
N LYS A 56 6.94 -1.29 -15.48
CA LYS A 56 8.36 -1.26 -15.88
C LYS A 56 8.91 0.17 -16.08
N ASN A 57 8.64 1.07 -15.12
CA ASN A 57 9.06 2.49 -15.15
C ASN A 57 8.30 3.42 -16.10
N ASN A 58 7.26 2.95 -16.78
CA ASN A 58 6.41 3.76 -17.64
C ASN A 58 5.03 3.98 -17.01
N TYR A 59 4.52 5.21 -17.19
CA TYR A 59 3.18 5.61 -16.80
C TYR A 59 2.25 5.51 -18.00
N ILE A 60 1.12 4.83 -17.81
CA ILE A 60 0.14 4.53 -18.86
C ILE A 60 -1.24 4.97 -18.40
N LYS A 61 -2.00 5.61 -19.28
CA LYS A 61 -3.40 5.98 -19.07
C LYS A 61 -4.28 4.72 -19.18
N PRO A 62 -5.13 4.40 -18.19
CA PRO A 62 -6.13 3.36 -18.30
C PRO A 62 -7.10 3.73 -19.44
N GLY A 63 -7.42 2.77 -20.31
CA GLY A 63 -8.44 2.97 -21.34
C GLY A 63 -9.82 3.25 -20.72
N PRO A 64 -10.74 3.87 -21.47
CA PRO A 64 -12.10 4.18 -21.00
C PRO A 64 -12.92 2.95 -20.57
N ASP A 65 -12.51 1.75 -21.00
CA ASP A 65 -13.12 0.47 -20.63
C ASP A 65 -12.44 -0.20 -19.42
N ALA A 66 -11.36 0.38 -18.89
CA ALA A 66 -10.63 -0.22 -17.78
C ALA A 66 -11.47 -0.12 -16.50
N PRO A 67 -11.81 -1.24 -15.84
CA PRO A 67 -12.55 -1.20 -14.58
C PRO A 67 -11.72 -0.44 -13.55
N VAL A 68 -12.25 0.69 -13.08
CA VAL A 68 -11.64 1.50 -12.03
C VAL A 68 -11.30 0.58 -10.88
N LYS A 69 -10.00 0.36 -10.61
CA LYS A 69 -9.53 -0.48 -9.50
C LYS A 69 -9.89 0.21 -8.19
N ARG A 70 -11.11 -0.05 -7.72
CA ARG A 70 -11.63 0.45 -6.45
C ARG A 70 -10.75 -0.09 -5.33
N GLY A 71 -10.20 0.81 -4.52
CA GLY A 71 -9.30 0.48 -3.42
C GLY A 71 -9.89 -0.55 -2.45
N ARG A 72 -9.01 -1.29 -1.76
CA ARG A 72 -9.39 -2.22 -0.71
C ARG A 72 -10.15 -1.48 0.40
N GLY A 73 -11.24 -2.05 0.89
CA GLY A 73 -12.09 -1.43 1.92
C GLY A 73 -13.17 -0.49 1.38
N ARG A 74 -13.24 -0.24 0.06
CA ARG A 74 -14.43 0.41 -0.51
C ARG A 74 -15.62 -0.55 -0.40
N PRO A 75 -16.75 -0.12 0.16
CA PRO A 75 -17.93 -0.97 0.26
C PRO A 75 -18.33 -1.48 -1.13
N PRO A 76 -18.77 -2.75 -1.21
CA PRO A 76 -19.24 -3.34 -2.46
C PRO A 76 -20.28 -2.40 -3.09
N LYS A 77 -20.20 -2.22 -4.42
CA LYS A 77 -21.17 -1.41 -5.15
C LYS A 77 -22.58 -1.94 -4.79
N PRO A 78 -23.59 -1.08 -4.56
CA PRO A 78 -24.97 -1.53 -4.50
C PRO A 78 -25.23 -2.37 -5.75
N LYS A 79 -25.70 -3.60 -5.57
CA LYS A 79 -26.08 -4.43 -6.73
C LYS A 79 -27.29 -3.74 -7.36
N GLU A 80 -27.19 -3.40 -8.63
CA GLU A 80 -28.38 -3.12 -9.43
C GLU A 80 -29.30 -4.35 -9.33
N PRO A 81 -30.62 -4.17 -9.23
CA PRO A 81 -31.54 -5.28 -9.13
C PRO A 81 -31.40 -6.14 -10.41
N LEU A 82 -30.76 -7.29 -10.26
CA LEU A 82 -30.75 -8.34 -11.27
C LEU A 82 -32.20 -8.72 -11.58
N PRO A 83 -32.53 -9.04 -12.84
CA PRO A 83 -33.85 -9.54 -13.19
C PRO A 83 -34.14 -10.83 -12.38
N LEU A 84 -35.38 -10.92 -11.91
CA LEU A 84 -35.93 -11.99 -11.09
C LEU A 84 -35.68 -13.35 -11.75
N GLY A 85 -34.68 -14.11 -11.30
CA GLY A 85 -34.43 -15.48 -11.80
C GLY A 85 -32.99 -15.99 -11.82
N ALA A 86 -31.97 -15.15 -11.57
CA ALA A 86 -30.58 -15.60 -11.54
C ALA A 86 -30.17 -16.05 -10.12
N GLU A 87 -30.16 -17.36 -9.88
CA GLU A 87 -29.61 -17.96 -8.66
C GLU A 87 -28.12 -17.62 -8.51
N VAL A 88 -27.77 -16.84 -7.48
CA VAL A 88 -26.38 -16.54 -7.15
C VAL A 88 -25.77 -17.82 -6.55
N PRO A 89 -24.71 -18.41 -7.14
CA PRO A 89 -24.10 -19.61 -6.58
C PRO A 89 -23.52 -19.29 -5.20
N ALA A 90 -23.81 -20.14 -4.22
CA ALA A 90 -23.30 -19.99 -2.87
C ALA A 90 -21.76 -19.93 -2.88
N PRO A 91 -21.15 -19.06 -2.04
CA PRO A 91 -19.71 -18.94 -1.96
C PRO A 91 -19.07 -20.28 -1.56
N ARG A 92 -18.02 -20.68 -2.27
CA ARG A 92 -17.31 -21.94 -2.02
C ARG A 92 -16.84 -21.99 -0.57
N PRO A 93 -17.05 -23.11 0.15
CA PRO A 93 -16.57 -23.23 1.51
C PRO A 93 -15.05 -23.05 1.53
N ARG A 94 -14.54 -22.34 2.54
CA ARG A 94 -13.10 -22.27 2.79
C ARG A 94 -12.63 -23.72 2.90
N GLY A 95 -11.56 -24.09 2.18
CA GLY A 95 -11.00 -25.46 2.14
C GLY A 95 -10.42 -25.96 3.47
N ARG A 96 -10.90 -25.42 4.60
CA ARG A 96 -10.61 -25.88 5.94
C ARG A 96 -11.86 -26.61 6.46
N PRO A 97 -11.71 -27.86 6.91
CA PRO A 97 -12.75 -28.54 7.66
C PRO A 97 -13.24 -27.66 8.82
N LYS A 98 -14.54 -27.67 9.08
CA LYS A 98 -15.12 -26.99 10.24
C LYS A 98 -14.49 -27.60 11.51
N LYS A 99 -14.12 -26.76 12.48
CA LYS A 99 -13.59 -27.23 13.77
C LYS A 99 -14.73 -27.94 14.51
N ASP A 100 -14.52 -29.19 14.90
CA ASP A 100 -15.54 -29.99 15.60
C ASP A 100 -15.92 -29.36 16.95
N PRO A 101 -17.21 -29.14 17.22
CA PRO A 101 -17.67 -28.58 18.48
C PRO A 101 -17.51 -29.52 19.70
N ASN A 102 -17.20 -30.80 19.46
CA ASN A 102 -16.98 -31.80 20.51
C ASN A 102 -15.51 -32.19 20.70
N ALA A 103 -14.57 -31.42 20.12
CA ALA A 103 -13.15 -31.68 20.31
C ALA A 103 -12.73 -31.32 21.75
N PRO A 104 -12.02 -32.21 22.47
CA PRO A 104 -11.52 -31.89 23.81
C PRO A 104 -10.57 -30.67 23.74
N PRO A 105 -10.59 -29.79 24.75
CA PRO A 105 -9.73 -28.62 24.76
C PRO A 105 -8.26 -29.07 24.72
N ALA A 106 -7.52 -28.57 23.74
CA ALA A 106 -6.08 -28.80 23.67
C ALA A 106 -5.41 -28.36 24.99
N PRO A 107 -4.50 -29.16 25.57
CA PRO A 107 -3.91 -28.85 26.85
C PRO A 107 -3.16 -27.52 26.77
N LYS A 108 -3.60 -26.55 27.60
CA LYS A 108 -2.87 -25.30 27.81
C LYS A 108 -1.55 -25.65 28.50
N LYS A 109 -0.46 -25.59 27.75
CA LYS A 109 0.89 -25.63 28.35
C LYS A 109 0.98 -24.52 29.40
N PRO A 110 1.43 -24.80 30.64
CA PRO A 110 1.53 -23.79 31.68
C PRO A 110 2.48 -22.68 31.24
N LYS A 111 2.06 -21.42 31.45
CA LYS A 111 2.93 -20.25 31.30
C LYS A 111 4.03 -20.36 32.36
N LEU A 112 5.26 -20.58 31.92
CA LEU A 112 6.43 -20.40 32.76
C LEU A 112 6.54 -18.91 33.17
N PRO A 113 6.95 -18.61 34.41
CA PRO A 113 7.18 -17.23 34.84
C PRO A 113 8.28 -16.59 33.99
N ALA A 114 8.21 -15.25 33.82
CA ALA A 114 9.11 -14.48 33.00
C ALA A 114 10.56 -14.60 33.50
N GLY A 115 11.33 -15.49 32.87
CA GLY A 115 12.78 -15.52 32.98
C GLY A 115 13.42 -14.34 32.25
N PRO A 116 14.71 -14.06 32.52
CA PRO A 116 15.45 -12.94 31.92
C PRO A 116 15.45 -13.02 30.38
N PRO A 117 15.55 -11.88 29.68
CA PRO A 117 15.32 -11.81 28.24
C PRO A 117 16.28 -12.74 27.49
N SER A 118 15.73 -13.71 26.77
CA SER A 118 16.50 -14.51 25.84
C SER A 118 17.05 -13.59 24.76
N ILE A 119 18.38 -13.55 24.67
CA ILE A 119 19.07 -12.98 23.51
C ILE A 119 18.73 -13.92 22.35
N SER A 120 17.77 -13.50 21.51
CA SER A 120 17.35 -14.28 20.34
C SER A 120 18.53 -14.40 19.39
N LYS A 121 19.03 -15.62 19.19
CA LYS A 121 20.08 -15.99 18.20
C LYS A 121 19.63 -15.88 16.74
N THR A 122 18.58 -15.11 16.45
CA THR A 122 18.08 -14.89 15.09
C THR A 122 18.27 -13.42 14.72
N GLY A 123 19.19 -13.17 13.79
CA GLY A 123 19.67 -11.86 13.37
C GLY A 123 18.65 -11.02 12.60
N ARG A 124 17.52 -10.68 13.21
CA ARG A 124 16.66 -9.59 12.72
C ARG A 124 16.53 -8.51 13.80
N PRO A 125 17.13 -7.33 13.60
CA PRO A 125 17.04 -6.26 14.57
C PRO A 125 15.59 -5.82 14.71
N ARG A 126 15.18 -5.48 15.94
CA ARG A 126 13.91 -4.78 16.17
C ARG A 126 14.02 -3.45 15.42
N GLY A 127 13.15 -3.24 14.44
CA GLY A 127 13.21 -2.09 13.52
C GLY A 127 13.21 -0.71 14.18
N ARG A 128 12.95 -0.62 15.49
CA ARG A 128 13.22 0.56 16.30
C ARG A 128 13.86 0.15 17.64
N PRO A 129 14.99 0.77 18.05
CA PRO A 129 15.54 0.57 19.39
C PRO A 129 14.53 1.03 20.45
N ARG A 130 14.55 0.38 21.61
CA ARG A 130 13.66 0.74 22.73
C ARG A 130 14.02 2.14 23.21
N LYS A 131 13.00 2.97 23.45
CA LYS A 131 13.18 4.26 24.10
C LYS A 131 13.58 4.00 25.56
N VAL A 132 14.84 4.23 25.89
CA VAL A 132 15.34 4.24 27.26
C VAL A 132 14.94 5.58 27.87
N ASN A 133 14.18 5.54 28.97
CA ASN A 133 14.01 6.71 29.82
C ASN A 133 15.24 6.79 30.73
N PRO A 134 16.05 7.87 30.68
CA PRO A 134 17.09 8.06 31.67
C PRO A 134 16.43 8.25 33.05
N GLN A 135 16.89 7.48 34.03
CA GLN A 135 16.55 7.70 35.44
C GLN A 135 17.14 9.05 35.87
N PRO A 136 16.42 9.89 36.62
CA PRO A 136 16.99 11.13 37.15
C PRO A 136 18.10 10.77 38.15
N LEU A 137 19.29 11.32 37.89
CA LEU A 137 20.43 11.28 38.80
C LEU A 137 20.01 11.99 40.09
N GLN A 138 20.07 11.29 41.22
CA GLN A 138 19.90 11.91 42.53
C GLN A 138 21.17 12.72 42.80
N ASP A 139 21.06 14.05 42.70
CA ASP A 139 22.02 14.98 43.27
C ASP A 139 21.98 14.83 44.79
N GLY A 140 23.13 14.50 45.36
CA GLY A 140 23.31 14.43 46.79
C GLY A 140 24.74 14.05 47.11
N PHE A 141 25.59 15.06 47.34
CA PHE A 141 26.43 15.04 48.52
C PHE A 141 26.78 16.48 48.93
N GLU A 142 26.43 16.74 50.19
CA GLU A 142 26.69 17.90 51.02
C GLU A 142 28.15 17.90 51.52
N ALA A 143 28.54 19.05 52.09
CA ALA A 143 29.76 19.38 52.86
C ALA A 143 31.02 19.79 52.06
#